data_AF-A0A3P6AYJ4-F1
#
_entry.id   AF-A0A3P6AYJ4-F1
#
_cell.length_a   1.000
_cell.length_b   1.000
_cell.length_c   1.000
_cell.angle_alpha   90.00
_cell.angle_beta   90.00
_cell.angle_gamma   90.00
#
_symmetry.space_group_name_H-M   'P 1'
#
loop_
_entity.id
_entity.type
_entity.pdbx_description
1 polymer ?
#
loop_
_entity_poly.entity_id
_entity_poly.type
_entity_poly.pdbx_seq_one_letter_code
_entity_poly.pdbx_strand_id
1 'polypeptide(L)'
;MWRRASSISHNISKKVDQGMKRAMHAGLERRDLFVTSKLWCTELSPERARPALQNTLQELQLDYLDLYLPFRLREGASKPPKAGDVLEFDMEGVWREMEKLVKDNLVRSIG
;
A
#
# COMPACT_ATOMS: atom_id res chain seq x y z
N MET A 1 2.92 -18.72 21.07
CA MET A 1 1.88 -18.98 20.05
C MET A 1 1.23 -17.65 19.64
N TRP A 2 1.83 -16.91 18.71
CA TRP A 2 1.22 -15.72 18.11
C TRP A 2 1.60 -15.68 16.63
N ARG A 3 0.66 -16.07 15.77
CA ARG A 3 0.83 -16.02 14.32
C ARG A 3 0.69 -14.56 13.90
N ARG A 4 1.73 -14.02 13.25
CA ARG A 4 1.74 -12.72 12.59
C ARG A 4 0.41 -12.48 11.86
N ALA A 5 -0.20 -11.32 12.08
CA ALA A 5 -1.41 -10.86 11.42
C ALA A 5 -1.18 -10.51 9.93
N SER A 6 -0.46 -11.35 9.18
CA SER A 6 -0.27 -11.21 7.73
C SER A 6 -1.41 -11.83 6.91
N SER A 7 -2.31 -12.60 7.54
CA SER A 7 -3.33 -13.36 6.80
C SER A 7 -4.51 -12.52 6.29
N ILE A 8 -4.83 -11.40 6.95
CA ILE A 8 -5.91 -10.51 6.49
C ILE A 8 -5.50 -9.79 5.20
N SER A 9 -4.27 -9.28 5.13
CA SER A 9 -3.74 -8.63 3.92
C SER A 9 -3.58 -9.61 2.76
N HIS A 10 -3.04 -10.81 3.01
CA HIS A 10 -2.83 -11.82 1.97
C HIS A 10 -4.12 -12.32 1.32
N ASN A 11 -5.19 -12.52 2.09
CA ASN A 11 -6.47 -13.02 1.54
C ASN A 11 -7.16 -11.94 0.69
N ILE A 12 -7.06 -10.67 1.10
CA ILE A 12 -7.59 -9.54 0.33
C ILE A 12 -6.78 -9.36 -0.95
N SER A 13 -5.44 -9.38 -0.88
CA SER A 13 -4.57 -9.27 -2.07
C SER A 13 -4.91 -10.32 -3.12
N LYS A 14 -5.05 -11.59 -2.72
CA LYS A 14 -5.45 -12.67 -3.64
C LYS A 14 -6.79 -12.43 -4.32
N LYS A 15 -7.77 -11.86 -3.61
CA LYS A 15 -9.08 -11.52 -4.18
C LYS A 15 -9.00 -10.33 -5.13
N VAL A 16 -8.18 -9.33 -4.80
CA VAL A 16 -7.90 -8.17 -5.66
C VAL A 16 -7.25 -8.65 -6.96
N ASP A 17 -6.23 -9.52 -6.89
CA ASP A 17 -5.58 -10.09 -8.07
C ASP A 17 -6.55 -10.85 -8.96
N GLN A 18 -7.42 -11.67 -8.36
CA GLN A 18 -8.44 -12.41 -9.10
C GLN A 18 -9.44 -11.46 -9.77
N GLY A 19 -9.87 -10.41 -9.09
CA GLY A 19 -10.75 -9.39 -9.64
C GLY A 19 -10.11 -8.67 -10.83
N MET A 20 -8.86 -8.25 -10.68
CA MET A 20 -8.08 -7.60 -11.73
C MET A 20 -7.87 -8.51 -12.93
N LYS A 21 -7.51 -9.79 -12.72
CA LYS A 21 -7.35 -10.78 -13.80
C LYS A 21 -8.64 -10.98 -14.58
N ARG A 22 -9.79 -11.01 -13.89
CA ARG A 22 -11.11 -11.11 -14.56
C ARG A 22 -11.43 -9.86 -15.38
N ALA A 23 -11.17 -8.67 -14.83
CA ALA A 23 -11.34 -7.41 -15.55
C ALA A 23 -10.46 -7.37 -16.82
N MET A 24 -9.21 -7.80 -16.72
CA MET A 24 -8.30 -7.86 -17.86
C MET A 24 -8.71 -8.92 -18.89
N HIS A 25 -9.22 -10.08 -18.45
CA HIS A 25 -9.77 -11.08 -19.36
C HIS A 25 -11.04 -10.59 -20.09
N ALA A 26 -11.78 -9.65 -19.49
CA ALA A 26 -12.94 -9.02 -20.11
C ALA A 26 -12.58 -7.87 -21.09
N GLY A 27 -11.28 -7.64 -21.35
CA GLY A 27 -10.81 -6.67 -22.34
C GLY A 27 -10.39 -5.31 -21.77
N LEU A 28 -10.39 -5.12 -20.45
CA LEU A 28 -9.82 -3.92 -19.83
C LEU A 28 -8.29 -4.01 -19.80
N GLU A 29 -7.62 -2.93 -20.11
CA GLU A 29 -6.17 -2.85 -19.95
C GLU A 29 -5.79 -2.35 -18.56
N ARG A 30 -4.55 -2.60 -18.11
CA ARG A 30 -4.08 -2.10 -16.82
C ARG A 30 -4.24 -0.58 -16.68
N ARG A 31 -4.09 0.17 -17.78
CA ARG A 31 -4.26 1.63 -17.81
C ARG A 31 -5.71 2.10 -17.59
N ASP A 32 -6.68 1.21 -17.76
CA ASP A 32 -8.11 1.49 -17.55
C ASP A 32 -8.52 1.25 -16.09
N LEU A 33 -7.63 0.67 -15.28
CA LEU A 33 -7.84 0.38 -13.87
C LEU A 33 -7.13 1.41 -13.01
N PHE A 34 -7.79 1.87 -11.94
CA PHE A 34 -7.18 2.72 -10.92
C PHE A 34 -6.95 1.92 -9.65
N VAL A 35 -5.69 1.55 -9.37
CA VAL A 35 -5.30 0.72 -8.24
C VAL A 35 -4.63 1.57 -7.16
N THR A 36 -5.21 1.55 -5.96
CA THR A 36 -4.70 2.25 -4.77
C THR A 36 -4.22 1.26 -3.72
N SER A 37 -3.04 1.51 -3.15
CA SER A 37 -2.58 0.81 -1.94
C SER A 37 -2.12 1.81 -0.88
N LYS A 38 -1.74 1.32 0.30
CA LYS A 38 -1.32 2.16 1.42
C LYS A 38 -0.02 1.62 2.02
N LEU A 39 0.87 2.52 2.41
CA LEU A 39 2.04 2.21 3.23
C LEU A 39 1.57 1.94 4.65
N TRP A 40 1.77 0.72 5.11
CA TRP A 40 1.26 0.26 6.40
C TRP A 40 2.06 0.80 7.59
N CYS A 41 1.40 0.87 8.75
CA CYS A 41 1.90 1.47 9.98
C CYS A 41 3.30 1.00 10.42
N THR A 42 3.61 -0.28 10.19
CA THR A 42 4.90 -0.90 10.54
C THR A 42 6.04 -0.52 9.61
N GLU A 43 5.71 0.00 8.42
CA GLU A 43 6.63 0.32 7.33
C GLU A 43 6.80 1.84 7.13
N LEU A 44 6.21 2.66 8.00
CA LEU A 44 6.15 4.12 7.90
C LEU A 44 7.46 4.80 8.34
N SER A 45 8.59 4.36 7.82
CA SER A 45 9.86 5.08 7.90
C SER A 45 10.41 5.31 6.48
N PRO A 46 11.26 6.33 6.29
CA PRO A 46 11.83 6.63 4.98
C PRO A 46 12.46 5.39 4.32
N GLU A 47 13.23 4.62 5.08
CA GLU A 47 14.00 3.46 4.60
C GLU A 47 13.10 2.28 4.22
N ARG A 48 11.89 2.21 4.77
CA ARG A 48 10.95 1.11 4.58
C ARG A 48 9.88 1.39 3.53
N ALA A 49 9.68 2.65 3.15
CA ALA A 49 8.68 3.05 2.17
C ALA A 49 8.85 2.33 0.81
N ARG A 50 10.07 2.29 0.28
CA ARG A 50 10.36 1.62 -1.00
C ARG A 50 10.22 0.08 -0.91
N PRO A 51 10.87 -0.62 0.05
CA PRO A 51 10.69 -2.06 0.19
C PRO A 51 9.23 -2.49 0.34
N ALA A 52 8.43 -1.71 1.09
CA ALA A 52 7.01 -2.01 1.30
C ALA A 52 6.18 -1.84 0.00
N LEU A 53 6.47 -0.82 -0.79
CA LEU A 53 5.86 -0.67 -2.12
C LEU A 53 6.25 -1.81 -3.05
N GLN A 54 7.53 -2.19 -3.10
CA GLN A 54 8.00 -3.29 -3.95
C GLN A 54 7.33 -4.62 -3.58
N ASN A 55 7.21 -4.92 -2.28
CA ASN A 55 6.47 -6.09 -1.84
C ASN A 55 4.98 -6.02 -2.26
N THR A 56 4.35 -4.85 -2.15
CA THR A 56 2.97 -4.63 -2.60
C THR A 56 2.82 -4.89 -4.10
N LEU A 57 3.71 -4.34 -4.92
CA LEU A 57 3.72 -4.53 -6.38
C LEU A 57 3.91 -6.01 -6.75
N GLN A 58 4.80 -6.72 -6.05
CA GLN A 58 5.01 -8.14 -6.23
C GLN A 58 3.78 -8.96 -5.83
N GLU A 59 3.16 -8.66 -4.69
CA GLU A 59 1.95 -9.33 -4.21
C GLU A 59 0.79 -9.15 -5.19
N LEU A 60 0.64 -7.95 -5.76
CA LEU A 60 -0.42 -7.61 -6.73
C LEU A 60 -0.08 -7.95 -8.18
N GLN A 61 1.15 -8.38 -8.46
CA GLN A 61 1.68 -8.63 -9.81
C GLN A 61 1.53 -7.40 -10.73
N LEU A 62 1.93 -6.24 -10.22
CA LEU A 62 1.86 -4.94 -10.89
C LEU A 62 3.23 -4.30 -11.04
N ASP A 63 3.41 -3.53 -12.11
CA ASP A 63 4.61 -2.70 -12.30
C ASP A 63 4.49 -1.33 -11.61
N TYR A 64 3.26 -0.83 -11.43
CA TYR A 64 2.97 0.46 -10.78
C TYR A 64 1.61 0.50 -10.08
N LEU A 65 1.46 1.43 -9.14
CA LEU A 65 0.17 1.84 -8.57
C LEU A 65 -0.27 3.21 -9.08
N ASP A 66 -1.57 3.46 -9.10
CA ASP A 66 -2.11 4.77 -9.45
C ASP A 66 -2.03 5.74 -8.27
N LEU A 67 -2.24 5.24 -7.05
CA LEU A 67 -2.19 6.01 -5.82
C LEU A 67 -1.58 5.22 -4.65
N TYR A 68 -0.69 5.86 -3.89
CA TYR A 68 -0.08 5.28 -2.70
C TYR A 68 -0.17 6.24 -1.50
N LEU A 69 -0.76 5.78 -0.39
CA LEU A 69 -1.10 6.61 0.77
C LEU A 69 -0.31 6.19 2.03
N PRO A 70 0.28 7.10 2.82
CA PRO A 70 0.82 6.77 4.14
C PRO A 70 -0.31 6.56 5.15
N PHE A 71 -0.31 5.44 5.87
CA PHE A 71 -1.36 5.14 6.85
C PHE A 71 -0.80 4.55 8.14
N ARG A 72 -0.73 5.37 9.21
CA ARG A 72 -0.21 4.98 10.52
C ARG A 72 -1.31 4.87 11.56
N LEU A 73 -1.43 3.68 12.15
CA LEU A 73 -2.22 3.39 13.33
C LEU A 73 -1.37 2.67 14.37
N ARG A 74 -1.70 2.89 15.64
CA ARG A 74 -1.19 2.19 16.81
C ARG A 74 -1.64 0.74 16.77
N GLU A 75 -0.84 -0.15 17.33
CA GLU A 75 -1.25 -1.53 17.53
C GLU A 75 -2.47 -1.58 18.46
N GLY A 76 -3.51 -2.33 18.07
CA GLY A 76 -4.78 -2.36 18.79
C GLY A 76 -5.66 -1.11 18.60
N ALA A 77 -5.37 -0.26 17.61
CA ALA A 77 -6.21 0.88 17.27
C ALA A 77 -7.67 0.49 17.08
N SER A 78 -8.55 1.37 17.55
CA SER A 78 -9.99 1.21 17.40
C SER A 78 -10.42 1.27 15.92
N LYS A 79 -11.56 0.64 15.59
CA LYS A 79 -12.17 0.69 14.26
C LYS A 79 -13.59 1.25 14.39
N PRO A 80 -13.86 2.49 13.94
CA PRO A 80 -12.93 3.45 13.32
C PRO A 80 -11.90 4.02 14.32
N PRO A 81 -10.74 4.51 13.84
CA PRO A 81 -9.67 5.02 14.69
C PRO A 81 -10.07 6.33 15.39
N LYS A 82 -9.59 6.50 16.63
CA LYS A 82 -9.78 7.72 17.42
C LYS A 82 -8.50 8.56 17.47
N ALA A 83 -8.63 9.84 17.86
CA ALA A 83 -7.46 10.65 18.19
C ALA A 83 -6.61 9.94 19.27
N GLY A 84 -5.32 9.72 18.99
CA GLY A 84 -4.40 8.91 19.81
C GLY A 84 -4.15 7.49 19.30
N ASP A 85 -4.97 6.99 18.36
CA ASP A 85 -4.67 5.77 17.62
C ASP A 85 -3.77 6.04 16.40
N VAL A 86 -3.62 7.29 15.96
CA VAL A 86 -2.65 7.68 14.93
C VAL A 86 -1.34 8.02 15.64
N LEU A 87 -0.31 7.23 15.40
CA LEU A 87 1.02 7.48 15.98
C LEU A 87 1.77 8.54 15.19
N GLU A 88 2.57 9.34 15.88
CA GLU A 88 3.52 10.26 15.23
C GLU A 88 4.58 9.48 14.45
N PHE A 89 5.07 10.11 13.38
CA PHE A 89 6.15 9.60 12.55
C PHE A 89 6.83 10.73 11.81
N ASP A 90 8.01 10.43 11.26
CA ASP A 90 8.70 11.31 10.33
C ASP A 90 7.93 11.41 9.01
N MET A 91 6.91 12.26 9.01
CA MET A 91 6.04 12.49 7.85
C MET A 91 6.85 13.09 6.71
N GLU A 92 7.73 14.05 6.98
CA GLU A 92 8.53 14.70 5.94
C GLU A 92 9.51 13.73 5.29
N GLY A 93 10.22 12.92 6.07
CA GLY A 93 11.16 11.94 5.53
C GLY A 93 10.46 10.85 4.74
N VAL A 94 9.34 10.32 5.25
CA VAL A 94 8.52 9.34 4.52
C VAL A 94 8.00 9.97 3.23
N TRP A 95 7.47 11.19 3.28
CA TRP A 95 6.93 11.87 2.11
C TRP A 95 8.00 12.12 1.06
N ARG A 96 9.19 12.57 1.46
CA ARG A 96 10.35 12.74 0.56
C ARG A 96 10.76 11.43 -0.12
N GLU A 97 10.69 10.30 0.57
CA GLU A 97 10.93 9.00 -0.05
C GLU A 97 9.80 8.61 -1.01
N MET A 98 8.55 8.85 -0.63
CA MET A 98 7.38 8.61 -1.48
C MET A 98 7.41 9.45 -2.77
N GLU A 99 7.90 10.69 -2.73
CA GLU A 99 8.13 11.53 -3.92
C GLU A 99 9.14 10.90 -4.89
N LYS A 100 10.16 10.20 -4.39
CA LYS A 100 11.10 9.46 -5.25
C LYS A 100 10.42 8.28 -5.94
N LEU A 101 9.45 7.63 -5.29
CA LEU A 101 8.68 6.54 -5.90
C LEU A 101 7.86 7.04 -7.10
N VAL A 102 7.38 8.28 -7.06
CA VAL A 102 6.73 8.95 -8.21
C VAL A 102 7.75 9.20 -9.32
N LYS A 103 8.92 9.77 -8.98
CA LYS A 103 10.00 10.02 -9.96
C LYS A 103 10.47 8.75 -10.68
N ASP A 104 10.46 7.62 -9.97
CA ASP A 104 10.85 6.31 -10.50
C ASP A 104 9.71 5.59 -11.24
N ASN A 105 8.54 6.21 -11.40
CA ASN A 105 7.34 5.64 -12.03
C ASN A 105 6.77 4.38 -11.36
N LEU A 106 7.11 4.12 -10.09
CA LEU A 106 6.55 3.00 -9.32
C LEU A 106 5.13 3.34 -8.80
N VAL A 107 4.83 4.63 -8.66
CA VAL A 107 3.50 5.16 -8.31
C VAL A 107 3.22 6.37 -9.19
N ARG A 108 1.98 6.55 -9.64
CA ARG A 108 1.59 7.75 -10.40
C ARG A 108 1.32 8.94 -9.48
N SER A 109 0.69 8.69 -8.33
CA SER A 109 0.33 9.71 -7.35
C SER A 109 0.56 9.23 -5.92
N ILE A 110 0.79 10.18 -5.02
CA ILE A 110 0.86 9.99 -3.57
C ILE A 110 -0.14 10.95 -2.90
N GLY A 111 -0.66 10.61 -1.73
CA GLY A 111 -1.71 11.38 -1.04
C GLY A 111 -1.92 10.93 0.39
#